data_AF-A0A1C0VEJ7-F1
#
_entry.id   AF-A0A1C0VEJ7-F1
#
_cell.length_a   1.000
_cell.length_b   1.000
_cell.length_c   1.000
_cell.angle_alpha   90.00
_cell.angle_beta   90.00
_cell.angle_gamma   90.00
#
_symmetry.space_group_name_H-M   'P 1'
#
loop_
_entity.id
_entity.type
_entity.pdbx_description
1 polymer ?
#
loop_
_entity_poly.entity_id
_entity_poly.type
_entity_poly.pdbx_seq_one_letter_code
_entity_poly.pdbx_strand_id
1 'polypeptide(L)'
;MDIALIVKFLAPCLPFLLNVGGKVAEGASQKVGEDVWNKAKAIWGKLQPKVEAKEAAKEAAADVAQTPDDEDLQASLRVQLKKILDADTALAEEIAQILQATKSDDSSVSLNAQSYDESIQINTAGNVNQPNYDFTKNINSPK
;
A
#
# COMPACT_ATOMS: atom_id res chain seq x y z
N MET A 1 0.70 4.42 -6.26
CA MET A 1 1.24 3.78 -5.04
C MET A 1 2.24 4.71 -4.39
N ASP A 2 2.11 4.96 -3.08
CA ASP A 2 2.98 5.91 -2.39
C ASP A 2 4.25 5.21 -1.86
N ILE A 3 5.37 5.41 -2.56
CA ILE A 3 6.66 4.79 -2.23
C ILE A 3 7.21 5.35 -0.92
N ALA A 4 6.92 6.61 -0.59
CA ALA A 4 7.35 7.20 0.67
C ALA A 4 6.68 6.49 1.86
N LEU A 5 5.42 6.10 1.70
CA LEU A 5 4.68 5.34 2.71
C LEU A 5 5.27 3.93 2.92
N ILE A 6 5.73 3.27 1.86
CA ILE A 6 6.45 1.98 1.95
C ILE A 6 7.76 2.16 2.71
N VAL A 7 8.56 3.17 2.34
CA VAL A 7 9.82 3.47 3.01
C VAL A 7 9.58 3.75 4.49
N LYS A 8 8.59 4.58 4.81
CA LYS A 8 8.25 4.93 6.19
C LYS A 8 7.74 3.74 6.99
N PHE A 9 7.04 2.82 6.34
CA PHE A 9 6.58 1.56 6.94
C PHE A 9 7.73 0.57 7.17
N LEU A 10 8.66 0.47 6.22
CA LEU A 10 9.82 -0.41 6.35
C LEU A 10 10.93 0.17 7.22
N ALA A 11 11.10 1.49 7.31
CA ALA A 11 12.19 2.15 8.03
C ALA A 11 12.43 1.57 9.45
N PRO A 12 11.42 1.46 10.33
CA PRO A 12 11.62 0.87 11.66
C PRO A 12 11.86 -0.65 11.64
N CYS A 13 11.51 -1.34 10.55
CA CYS A 13 11.65 -2.79 10.39
C CYS A 13 12.95 -3.19 9.66
N LEU A 14 13.50 -2.30 8.82
CA LEU A 14 14.73 -2.44 8.04
C LEU A 14 15.93 -2.90 8.88
N PRO A 15 16.24 -2.31 10.05
CA PRO A 15 17.33 -2.81 10.89
C PRO A 15 17.14 -4.27 11.29
N PHE A 16 15.91 -4.71 11.54
CA PHE A 16 15.61 -6.09 11.91
C PHE A 16 15.60 -7.03 10.70
N LEU A 17 15.19 -6.53 9.53
CA LEU A 17 15.13 -7.28 8.26
C LEU A 17 16.53 -7.50 7.65
N LEU A 18 17.44 -6.53 7.78
CA LEU A 18 18.84 -6.70 7.36
C LEU A 18 19.63 -7.57 8.35
N ASN A 19 19.26 -7.54 9.63
CA ASN A 19 19.94 -8.28 10.70
C ASN A 19 19.26 -9.64 10.98
N VAL A 20 18.65 -10.28 9.97
CA VAL A 20 18.02 -11.60 10.10
C VAL A 20 19.09 -12.68 10.24
N GLY A 21 19.66 -12.75 11.45
CA GLY A 21 20.49 -13.80 12.00
C GLY A 21 19.84 -14.36 13.26
N GLY A 22 18.65 -14.95 13.11
CA GLY A 22 18.07 -15.93 14.04
C GLY A 22 17.52 -15.48 15.40
N LYS A 23 17.81 -14.29 15.93
CA LYS A 23 17.32 -13.88 17.28
C LYS A 23 16.58 -12.54 17.40
N VAL A 24 16.63 -11.70 16.37
CA VAL A 24 16.09 -10.32 16.46
C VAL A 24 14.63 -10.20 16.00
N ALA A 25 14.11 -11.21 15.30
CA ALA A 25 12.76 -11.20 14.74
C ALA A 25 11.66 -11.16 15.81
N GLU A 26 11.85 -11.80 16.97
CA GLU A 26 10.87 -11.78 18.07
C GLU A 26 10.69 -10.37 18.65
N GLY A 27 11.77 -9.59 18.79
CA GLY A 27 11.69 -8.21 19.29
C GLY A 27 11.02 -7.24 18.31
N ALA A 28 11.13 -7.51 17.01
CA ALA A 28 10.49 -6.70 15.98
C ALA A 28 8.98 -6.92 15.95
N SER A 29 8.52 -8.19 15.88
CA SER A 29 7.09 -8.53 15.94
C SER A 29 6.40 -7.96 17.17
N GLN A 30 7.09 -7.93 18.31
CA GLN A 30 6.54 -7.41 19.56
C GLN A 30 6.46 -5.87 19.59
N LYS A 31 7.34 -5.16 18.85
CA LYS A 31 7.35 -3.69 18.77
C LYS A 31 6.38 -3.13 17.74
N VAL A 32 6.32 -3.73 16.55
CA VAL A 32 5.50 -3.22 15.43
C VAL A 32 4.18 -3.98 15.27
N GLY A 33 4.03 -5.12 15.94
CA GLY A 33 2.92 -6.05 15.77
C GLY A 33 3.27 -7.16 14.77
N GLU A 34 2.83 -8.38 15.06
CA GLU A 34 3.10 -9.56 14.24
C GLU A 34 2.56 -9.42 12.81
N ASP A 35 1.39 -8.81 12.64
CA ASP A 35 0.76 -8.59 11.33
C ASP A 35 1.58 -7.62 10.46
N VAL A 36 1.99 -6.49 11.06
CA VAL A 36 2.86 -5.47 10.46
C VAL A 36 4.22 -6.05 10.11
N TRP A 37 4.81 -6.84 11.02
CA TRP A 37 6.10 -7.50 10.79
C TRP A 37 6.05 -8.52 9.66
N ASN A 38 5.03 -9.39 9.63
CA ASN A 38 4.86 -10.37 8.55
C ASN A 38 4.67 -9.68 7.19
N LYS A 39 3.91 -8.57 7.14
CA LYS A 39 3.78 -7.74 5.93
C LYS A 39 5.08 -7.10 5.52
N ALA A 40 5.80 -6.46 6.44
CA ALA A 40 7.10 -5.86 6.17
C ALA A 40 8.08 -6.91 5.62
N LYS A 41 8.09 -8.12 6.19
CA LYS A 41 8.90 -9.25 5.72
C LYS A 41 8.47 -9.73 4.33
N ALA A 42 7.18 -9.80 4.03
CA ALA A 42 6.67 -10.19 2.71
C ALA A 42 7.05 -9.16 1.64
N ILE A 43 6.87 -7.86 1.93
CA ILE A 43 7.25 -6.75 1.05
C ILE A 43 8.77 -6.75 0.84
N TRP A 44 9.54 -6.82 1.92
CA TRP A 44 10.99 -6.83 1.87
C TRP A 44 11.53 -8.06 1.13
N GLY A 45 10.97 -9.25 1.33
CA GLY A 45 11.41 -10.46 0.62
C GLY A 45 11.27 -10.37 -0.90
N LYS A 46 10.33 -9.54 -1.39
CA LYS A 46 10.15 -9.26 -2.83
C LYS A 46 11.09 -8.15 -3.32
N LEU A 47 11.33 -7.13 -2.48
CA LEU A 47 12.19 -5.99 -2.78
C LEU A 47 13.69 -6.29 -2.67
N GLN A 48 14.08 -7.05 -1.65
CA GLN A 48 15.45 -7.42 -1.33
C GLN A 48 16.24 -7.91 -2.55
N PRO A 49 15.79 -8.89 -3.36
CA PRO A 49 16.58 -9.34 -4.52
C PRO A 49 16.84 -8.24 -5.56
N LYS A 50 15.91 -7.29 -5.71
CA LYS A 50 16.08 -6.16 -6.64
C LYS A 50 16.96 -5.05 -6.04
N VAL A 51 16.87 -4.85 -4.72
CA VAL A 51 17.72 -3.94 -3.96
C VAL A 51 19.16 -4.45 -3.94
N GLU A 52 19.37 -5.76 -3.76
CA GLU A 52 20.70 -6.38 -3.82
C GLU A 52 21.29 -6.39 -5.22
N ALA A 53 20.45 -6.48 -6.26
CA ALA A 53 20.88 -6.33 -7.64
C ALA A 53 21.33 -4.90 -8.00
N LYS A 54 21.02 -3.89 -7.17
CA LYS A 54 21.47 -2.51 -7.33
C LYS A 54 22.26 -2.05 -6.13
N GLU A 55 23.59 -1.97 -6.26
CA GLU A 55 24.49 -1.54 -5.18
C GLU A 55 24.03 -0.24 -4.50
N ALA A 56 23.64 0.77 -5.29
CA ALA A 56 23.18 2.04 -4.76
C ALA A 56 21.80 1.97 -4.03
N ALA A 57 21.00 0.93 -4.25
CA ALA A 57 19.79 0.67 -3.45
C ALA A 57 20.14 -0.07 -2.16
N LYS A 58 21.09 -1.00 -2.24
CA LYS A 58 21.64 -1.74 -1.09
C LYS A 58 22.31 -0.80 -0.08
N GLU A 59 23.13 0.14 -0.53
CA GLU A 59 23.71 1.17 0.34
C GLU A 59 22.63 2.02 1.01
N ALA A 60 21.68 2.54 0.23
CA ALA A 60 20.58 3.33 0.78
C ALA A 60 19.74 2.56 1.83
N ALA A 61 19.52 1.26 1.62
CA ALA A 61 18.83 0.41 2.59
C ALA A 61 19.65 0.22 3.87
N ALA A 62 20.97 0.02 3.75
CA ALA A 62 21.85 -0.09 4.91
C ALA A 62 21.93 1.22 5.70
N ASP A 63 21.95 2.37 5.01
CA ASP A 63 21.95 3.69 5.65
C ASP A 63 20.66 3.94 6.43
N VAL A 64 19.49 3.71 5.81
CA VAL A 64 18.19 3.82 6.49
C VAL A 64 18.08 2.82 7.65
N ALA A 65 18.69 1.63 7.55
CA ALA A 65 18.69 0.69 8.66
C ALA A 65 19.51 1.17 9.86
N GLN A 66 20.58 1.95 9.64
CA GLN A 66 21.35 2.58 10.71
C GLN A 66 20.59 3.77 11.31
N THR A 67 19.92 4.55 10.45
CA THR A 67 19.27 5.80 10.82
C THR A 67 17.87 5.86 10.21
N PRO A 68 16.90 5.12 10.79
CA PRO A 68 15.55 5.01 10.22
C PRO A 68 14.72 6.28 10.34
N ASP A 69 15.13 7.24 11.18
CA ASP A 69 14.46 8.53 11.35
C ASP A 69 14.99 9.62 10.40
N ASP A 70 16.10 9.36 9.69
CA ASP A 70 16.73 10.35 8.84
C ASP A 70 15.98 10.51 7.51
N GLU A 71 15.46 11.71 7.27
CA GLU A 71 14.66 12.01 6.08
C GLU A 71 15.47 11.97 4.79
N ASP A 72 16.77 12.29 4.81
CA ASP A 72 17.63 12.30 3.64
C ASP A 72 17.94 10.86 3.18
N LEU A 73 18.19 9.98 4.14
CA LEU A 73 18.38 8.55 3.88
C LEU A 73 17.10 7.89 3.37
N GLN A 74 15.96 8.23 3.99
CA GLN A 74 14.66 7.76 3.50
C GLN A 74 14.38 8.25 2.07
N ALA A 75 14.74 9.50 1.75
CA ALA A 75 14.61 10.05 0.41
C ALA A 75 15.49 9.30 -0.60
N SER A 76 16.74 8.99 -0.24
CA SER A 76 17.64 8.19 -1.05
C SER A 76 17.06 6.80 -1.34
N LEU A 77 16.61 6.08 -0.31
CA LEU A 77 15.97 4.76 -0.49
C LEU A 77 14.70 4.86 -1.35
N ARG A 78 13.89 5.90 -1.16
CA ARG A 78 12.68 6.16 -1.96
C ARG A 78 13.00 6.32 -3.44
N VAL A 79 14.04 7.08 -3.79
CA VAL A 79 14.44 7.28 -5.21
C VAL A 79 14.89 5.97 -5.84
N GLN A 80 15.63 5.16 -5.09
CA GLN A 80 16.15 3.87 -5.59
C GLN A 80 15.04 2.83 -5.74
N LEU A 81 14.12 2.76 -4.76
CA LEU A 81 12.92 1.94 -4.86
C LEU A 81 12.04 2.38 -6.03
N LYS A 82 11.88 3.69 -6.25
CA LYS A 82 11.15 4.21 -7.42
C LYS A 82 11.75 3.67 -8.71
N LYS A 83 13.08 3.73 -8.87
CA LYS A 83 13.75 3.19 -10.07
C LYS A 83 13.60 1.68 -10.25
N ILE A 84 13.49 0.93 -9.15
CA ILE A 84 13.30 -0.53 -9.19
C ILE A 84 11.85 -0.86 -9.56
N LEU A 85 10.89 -0.21 -8.92
CA LEU A 85 9.46 -0.43 -9.12
C LEU A 85 8.97 0.10 -10.47
N ASP A 86 9.61 1.14 -11.00
CA ASP A 86 9.36 1.64 -12.36
C ASP A 86 9.87 0.66 -13.43
N ALA A 87 10.96 -0.06 -13.14
CA ALA A 87 11.47 -1.12 -14.00
C ALA A 87 10.65 -2.42 -13.91
N ASP A 88 10.03 -2.68 -12.75
CA ASP A 88 9.19 -3.86 -12.48
C ASP A 88 7.82 -3.42 -11.94
N THR A 89 6.94 -2.94 -12.82
CA THR A 89 5.58 -2.51 -12.42
C THR A 89 4.79 -3.63 -11.73
N ALA A 90 4.94 -4.88 -12.18
CA ALA A 90 4.29 -6.03 -11.56
C ALA A 90 4.71 -6.21 -10.09
N LEU A 91 5.97 -5.96 -9.75
CA LEU A 91 6.46 -6.00 -8.37
C LEU A 91 5.82 -4.89 -7.54
N ALA A 92 5.66 -3.70 -8.12
CA ALA A 92 5.01 -2.58 -7.45
C ALA A 92 3.55 -2.92 -7.11
N GLU A 93 2.81 -3.51 -8.05
CA GLU A 93 1.42 -3.91 -7.82
C GLU A 93 1.29 -4.97 -6.72
N GLU A 94 2.14 -6.00 -6.73
CA GLU A 94 2.18 -7.02 -5.67
C GLU A 94 2.41 -6.41 -4.28
N ILE A 95 3.39 -5.50 -4.15
CA ILE A 95 3.66 -4.81 -2.89
C ILE A 95 2.49 -3.92 -2.48
N ALA A 96 1.81 -3.28 -3.45
CA ALA A 96 0.64 -2.47 -3.19
C ALA A 96 -0.49 -3.32 -2.63
N GLN A 97 -0.69 -4.53 -3.16
CA GLN A 97 -1.70 -5.46 -2.69
C GLN A 97 -1.38 -5.96 -1.28
N ILE A 98 -0.12 -6.32 -0.99
CA ILE A 98 0.30 -6.75 0.36
C ILE A 98 0.06 -5.63 1.39
N LEU A 99 0.36 -4.38 1.03
CA LEU A 99 0.13 -3.20 1.88
C LEU A 99 -1.37 -2.91 2.07
N GLN A 100 -2.18 -3.06 1.02
CA GLN A 100 -3.63 -2.78 1.03
C GLN A 100 -4.49 -3.91 1.61
N ALA A 101 -3.98 -5.14 1.69
CA ALA A 101 -4.71 -6.28 2.24
C ALA A 101 -5.13 -6.14 3.72
N THR A 102 -4.78 -5.03 4.40
CA THR A 102 -5.33 -4.64 5.71
C THR A 102 -6.75 -4.08 5.68
N LYS A 103 -7.37 -3.87 4.50
CA LYS A 103 -8.78 -3.42 4.40
C LYS A 103 -9.80 -4.52 4.10
N SER A 104 -9.38 -5.79 4.07
CA SER A 104 -10.29 -6.87 3.72
C SER A 104 -10.32 -7.95 4.79
N ASP A 105 -10.75 -7.55 5.97
CA ASP A 105 -11.73 -8.32 6.75
C ASP A 105 -12.72 -7.34 7.40
N ASP A 106 -13.22 -6.39 6.62
CA ASP A 106 -14.60 -5.88 6.70
C ASP A 106 -14.81 -4.88 5.55
N SER A 107 -15.61 -5.32 4.56
CA SER A 107 -16.36 -4.46 3.65
C SER A 107 -15.59 -3.53 2.68
N SER A 108 -15.46 -4.01 1.44
CA SER A 108 -15.57 -3.23 0.19
C SER A 108 -14.88 -1.85 0.12
N VAL A 109 -13.64 -1.79 -0.37
CA VAL A 109 -13.14 -0.58 -1.04
C VAL A 109 -12.48 -0.96 -2.36
N SER A 110 -13.24 -0.77 -3.43
CA SER A 110 -12.81 -0.82 -4.82
C SER A 110 -11.60 0.07 -5.04
N LEU A 111 -10.54 -0.51 -5.59
CA LEU A 111 -9.35 0.21 -6.06
C LEU A 111 -9.74 1.04 -7.28
N ASN A 112 -9.99 2.33 -7.08
CA ASN A 112 -10.09 3.28 -8.18
C ASN A 112 -8.67 3.55 -8.72
N ALA A 113 -8.24 2.70 -9.64
CA ALA A 113 -7.14 3.02 -10.55
C ALA A 113 -7.56 4.28 -11.33
N GLN A 114 -6.91 5.41 -11.06
CA GLN A 114 -7.06 6.62 -11.86
C GLN A 114 -6.42 6.37 -13.23
N SER A 115 -7.16 5.68 -14.09
CA SER A 115 -7.02 5.79 -15.53
C SER A 115 -7.67 7.11 -15.93
N TYR A 116 -6.90 7.90 -16.67
CA TYR A 116 -7.37 9.14 -17.27
C TYR A 116 -8.44 8.81 -18.29
N ASP A 117 -9.45 9.67 -18.33
CA ASP A 117 -10.56 9.70 -19.27
C ASP A 117 -11.72 8.73 -18.98
N GLU A 118 -12.92 9.31 -19.05
CA GLU A 118 -14.25 8.69 -19.00
C GLU A 118 -14.94 8.55 -17.63
N SER A 119 -16.09 9.21 -17.56
CA SER A 119 -16.91 9.44 -16.38
C SER A 119 -17.61 8.16 -15.92
N ILE A 120 -17.23 7.62 -14.76
CA ILE A 120 -18.00 6.56 -14.10
C ILE A 120 -18.67 7.14 -12.85
N GLN A 121 -19.97 7.44 -13.00
CA GLN A 121 -20.86 7.70 -11.86
C GLN A 121 -21.18 6.37 -11.17
N ILE A 122 -20.61 6.13 -9.98
CA ILE A 122 -20.98 5.00 -9.14
C ILE A 122 -22.12 5.41 -8.19
N ASN A 123 -23.33 4.93 -8.46
CA ASN A 123 -24.45 4.98 -7.51
C ASN A 123 -24.30 3.82 -6.52
N THR A 124 -23.75 4.10 -5.34
CA THR A 124 -23.84 3.19 -4.18
C THR A 124 -25.19 3.40 -3.51
N ALA A 125 -26.15 2.52 -3.76
CA ALA A 125 -27.39 2.46 -2.99
C ALA A 125 -27.83 1.00 -2.79
N GLY A 126 -27.22 0.34 -1.81
CA GLY A 126 -27.76 -0.87 -1.20
C GLY A 126 -28.57 -0.50 0.04
N ASN A 127 -29.90 -0.49 -0.12
CA ASN A 127 -30.92 -0.54 0.92
C ASN A 127 -31.39 0.78 1.57
N VAL A 128 -32.00 1.65 0.76
CA VAL A 128 -33.06 2.56 1.23
C VAL A 128 -34.40 2.06 0.71
N ASN A 129 -35.22 1.66 1.67
CA ASN A 129 -36.67 1.46 1.65
C ASN A 129 -37.38 1.93 0.36
N GLN A 130 -38.01 0.99 -0.35
CA GLN A 130 -38.84 1.24 -1.53
C GLN A 130 -39.92 2.32 -1.26
N PRO A 131 -39.96 3.43 -2.00
CA PRO A 131 -41.20 4.16 -2.20
C PRO A 131 -41.83 3.66 -3.50
N ASN A 132 -42.99 3.03 -3.35
CA ASN A 132 -43.94 2.81 -4.43
C ASN A 132 -44.36 4.18 -5.00
N TYR A 133 -43.91 4.52 -6.21
CA TYR A 133 -44.43 5.67 -6.93
C TYR A 133 -45.52 5.20 -7.90
N ASP A 134 -46.76 5.27 -7.41
CA ASP A 134 -47.97 5.15 -8.21
C ASP A 134 -48.07 6.38 -9.16
N PHE A 135 -47.69 6.20 -10.41
CA PHE A 135 -47.90 7.19 -11.47
C PHE A 135 -49.31 7.02 -12.06
N THR A 136 -50.34 7.37 -11.29
CA THR A 136 -51.67 7.63 -11.86
C THR A 136 -52.00 9.12 -11.90
N LYS A 137 -51.63 9.72 -13.03
CA LYS A 137 -52.57 10.45 -13.89
C LYS A 137 -53.42 11.56 -13.22
N ASN A 138 -52.84 12.76 -13.05
CA ASN A 138 -53.65 13.99 -12.96
C ASN A 138 -53.76 14.63 -14.36
N ILE A 139 -54.85 14.28 -15.04
CA ILE A 139 -55.29 14.90 -16.29
C ILE A 139 -56.08 16.15 -15.90
N ASN A 140 -55.56 17.30 -16.30
CA ASN A 140 -56.27 18.38 -16.97
C ASN A 140 -57.75 18.61 -16.58
N SER A 141 -58.04 19.73 -15.91
CA SER A 141 -59.36 20.39 -16.05
C SER A 141 -59.25 21.89 -15.77
N PRO A 142 -59.42 22.75 -16.78
CA PRO A 142 -59.85 24.12 -16.59
C PRO A 142 -61.38 24.21 -16.74
N LYS A 143 -62.03 24.91 -15.81
CA LYS A 143 -63.14 25.85 -16.03
C LYS A 143 -63.52 26.49 -14.71
#